data_AF-A0A5M9JUS1-F1
#
_entry.id   AF-A0A5M9JUS1-F1
#
_cell.length_a   1.000
_cell.length_b   1.000
_cell.length_c   1.000
_cell.angle_alpha   90.00
_cell.angle_beta   90.00
_cell.angle_gamma   90.00
#
_symmetry.space_group_name_H-M   'P 1'
#
loop_
_entity.id
_entity.type
_entity.pdbx_description
1 polymer ?
#
loop_
_entity_poly.entity_id
_entity_poly.type
_entity_poly.pdbx_seq_one_letter_code
_entity_poly.pdbx_strand_id
1 'polypeptide(L)'
;MRWSKYEQPIFVYIPPFGELRGGSWVVVDPTINQEYMEMYADEDARGGVLEPEGIVNIKYRKDKQLETMARLDPEYAELKKQLLDNSLGQEKLAEIKIKVEQREKALLPVYTQISLQFADLHDRAGRMKAKGVIRESLKWREARRFFYWRVRRRVNEEYILKRMLSANSKSPTGTRSENLRKLAAWTAIPAFETDDKSVAMWYEENRKVVHEKVEHLKIEGVAAEVSALLRGTGSGAKGGLNGGAMAGIRQVLSMLPVEEREEALKFLARA
;
A
#
# COMPACT_ATOMS: atom_id res chain seq x y z
N MET A 1 -4.73 6.91 -19.25
CA MET A 1 -3.50 7.19 -18.46
C MET A 1 -2.90 5.85 -18.04
N ARG A 2 -1.60 5.61 -18.23
CA ARG A 2 -0.99 4.30 -17.91
C ARG A 2 -0.22 4.40 -16.58
N TRP A 3 -0.93 4.27 -15.46
CA TRP A 3 -0.38 4.40 -14.10
C TRP A 3 0.82 3.49 -13.82
N SER A 4 0.85 2.31 -14.46
CA SER A 4 1.94 1.34 -14.35
C SER A 4 3.28 1.81 -14.89
N LYS A 5 3.33 2.91 -15.68
CA LYS A 5 4.57 3.51 -16.19
C LYS A 5 4.96 4.81 -15.49
N TYR A 6 4.16 5.26 -14.54
CA TYR A 6 4.43 6.52 -13.86
C TYR A 6 5.51 6.32 -12.80
N GLU A 7 6.49 7.22 -12.74
CA GLU A 7 7.69 7.05 -11.91
C GLU A 7 7.87 8.17 -10.87
N GLN A 8 6.78 8.87 -10.54
CA GLN A 8 6.75 9.87 -9.49
C GLN A 8 5.67 9.47 -8.47
N PRO A 9 5.79 9.88 -7.19
CA PRO A 9 4.79 9.58 -6.18
C PRO A 9 3.39 10.02 -6.59
N ILE A 10 2.41 9.13 -6.47
CA ILE A 10 0.99 9.36 -6.74
C ILE A 10 0.23 9.22 -5.43
N PHE A 11 -0.58 10.22 -5.12
CA PHE A 11 -1.45 10.21 -3.95
C PHE A 11 -2.90 10.19 -4.41
N VAL A 12 -3.60 9.09 -4.12
CA VAL A 12 -5.05 9.01 -4.28
C VAL A 12 -5.66 9.32 -2.92
N TYR A 13 -6.50 10.34 -2.85
CA TYR A 13 -7.19 10.72 -1.62
C TYR A 13 -8.68 10.84 -1.88
N ILE A 14 -9.47 10.06 -1.15
CA ILE A 14 -10.94 10.18 -1.17
C ILE A 14 -11.31 11.29 -0.18
N PRO A 15 -11.84 12.46 -0.64
CA PRO A 15 -12.16 13.59 0.22
C PRO A 15 -13.40 13.32 1.10
N PRO A 16 -13.73 14.21 2.07
CA PRO A 16 -14.96 14.11 2.86
C PRO A 16 -16.20 13.94 1.98
N PHE A 17 -17.06 12.99 2.34
CA PHE A 17 -18.27 12.64 1.59
C PHE A 17 -18.02 12.21 0.13
N GLY A 18 -16.75 12.04 -0.26
CA GLY A 18 -16.36 11.45 -1.53
C GLY A 18 -16.56 9.95 -1.49
N GLU A 19 -16.92 9.40 -2.64
CA GLU A 19 -17.14 7.96 -2.80
C GLU A 19 -16.26 7.36 -3.87
N LEU A 20 -15.76 6.15 -3.61
CA LEU A 20 -15.05 5.35 -4.61
C LEU A 20 -15.61 3.93 -4.66
N ARG A 21 -16.34 3.61 -5.73
CA ARG A 21 -17.11 2.37 -5.85
C ARG A 21 -16.67 1.51 -7.03
N GLY A 22 -16.78 0.19 -6.87
CA GLY A 22 -16.74 -0.77 -7.97
C GLY A 22 -15.55 -0.60 -8.92
N GLY A 23 -15.84 -0.48 -10.22
CA GLY A 23 -14.81 -0.36 -11.26
C GLY A 23 -13.94 0.88 -11.13
N SER A 24 -14.45 1.97 -10.56
CA SER A 24 -13.67 3.20 -10.33
C SER A 24 -12.55 2.96 -9.32
N TRP A 25 -12.77 2.13 -8.30
CA TRP A 25 -11.71 1.72 -7.37
C TRP A 25 -10.62 0.94 -8.10
N VAL A 26 -11.02 -0.05 -8.90
CA VAL A 26 -10.10 -0.98 -9.58
C VAL A 26 -9.07 -0.24 -10.44
N VAL A 27 -9.45 0.87 -11.07
CA VAL A 27 -8.56 1.62 -11.99
C VAL A 27 -7.63 2.62 -11.30
N VAL A 28 -7.77 2.84 -9.98
CA VAL A 28 -6.91 3.73 -9.18
C VAL A 28 -6.29 3.03 -7.96
N ASP A 29 -6.43 1.70 -7.87
CA ASP A 29 -5.90 0.92 -6.75
C ASP A 29 -4.35 0.96 -6.72
N PRO A 30 -3.72 1.15 -5.54
CA PRO A 30 -2.26 1.20 -5.42
C PRO A 30 -1.53 -0.05 -5.94
N THR A 31 -2.20 -1.20 -6.01
CA THR A 31 -1.61 -2.43 -6.57
C THR A 31 -1.23 -2.30 -8.03
N ILE A 32 -1.76 -1.31 -8.76
CA ILE A 32 -1.35 -1.00 -10.14
C ILE A 32 0.13 -0.57 -10.19
N ASN A 33 0.60 0.15 -9.17
CA ASN A 33 1.98 0.62 -9.09
C ASN A 33 2.40 0.87 -7.62
N GLN A 34 2.65 -0.22 -6.90
CA GLN A 34 2.88 -0.23 -5.44
C GLN A 34 4.09 0.59 -5.00
N GLU A 35 5.05 0.84 -5.89
CA GLU A 35 6.26 1.59 -5.55
C GLU A 35 6.01 3.10 -5.41
N TYR A 36 5.04 3.61 -6.19
CA TYR A 36 4.79 5.05 -6.35
C TYR A 36 3.39 5.46 -5.88
N MET A 37 2.40 4.57 -5.91
CA MET A 37 1.02 4.88 -5.54
C MET A 37 0.77 4.68 -4.05
N GLU A 38 0.16 5.67 -3.43
CA GLU A 38 -0.38 5.60 -2.08
C GLU A 38 -1.84 6.06 -2.08
N MET A 39 -2.67 5.35 -1.30
CA MET A 39 -4.09 5.68 -1.18
C MET A 39 -4.45 6.03 0.26
N TYR A 40 -5.28 7.05 0.40
CA TYR A 40 -5.79 7.62 1.63
C TYR A 40 -7.28 7.87 1.48
N ALA A 41 -8.01 7.86 2.59
CA ALA A 41 -9.41 8.23 2.61
C ALA A 41 -9.69 9.15 3.78
N ASP A 42 -10.60 10.10 3.60
CA ASP A 42 -11.13 10.87 4.71
C ASP A 42 -11.95 9.98 5.67
N GLU A 43 -12.01 10.34 6.95
CA GLU A 43 -12.85 9.65 7.94
C GLU A 43 -14.33 9.60 7.52
N ASP A 44 -14.81 10.63 6.81
CA ASP A 44 -16.19 10.72 6.32
C ASP A 44 -16.37 10.21 4.88
N ALA A 45 -15.33 9.67 4.25
CA ALA A 45 -15.41 9.09 2.91
C ALA A 45 -16.13 7.72 2.89
N ARG A 46 -16.54 7.27 1.70
CA ARG A 46 -17.08 5.93 1.45
C ARG A 46 -16.36 5.21 0.34
N GLY A 47 -16.33 3.89 0.43
CA GLY A 47 -15.79 3.06 -0.62
C GLY A 47 -16.09 1.59 -0.41
N GLY A 48 -16.45 0.94 -1.51
CA GLY A 48 -17.01 -0.40 -1.48
C GLY A 48 -17.24 -0.92 -2.89
N VAL A 49 -17.77 -2.14 -2.98
CA VAL A 49 -18.02 -2.78 -4.28
C VAL A 49 -19.25 -2.17 -4.96
N LEU A 50 -20.31 -1.93 -4.19
CA LEU A 50 -21.59 -1.36 -4.63
C LEU A 50 -22.04 -0.31 -3.62
N GLU A 51 -23.01 0.51 -4.02
CA GLU A 51 -23.74 1.40 -3.12
C GLU A 51 -24.55 0.60 -2.07
N PRO A 52 -24.83 1.16 -0.87
CA PRO A 52 -25.55 0.47 0.18
C PRO A 52 -26.90 -0.08 -0.29
N GLU A 53 -27.63 0.67 -1.12
CA GLU A 53 -28.89 0.28 -1.75
C GLU A 53 -28.73 -1.00 -2.59
N GLY A 54 -27.66 -1.06 -3.39
CA GLY A 54 -27.33 -2.24 -4.19
C GLY A 54 -27.00 -3.45 -3.32
N ILE A 55 -26.24 -3.25 -2.24
CA ILE A 55 -25.91 -4.32 -1.28
C ILE A 55 -27.16 -4.84 -0.58
N VAL A 56 -28.04 -3.95 -0.09
CA VAL A 56 -29.27 -4.34 0.60
C VAL A 56 -30.21 -5.09 -0.35
N ASN A 57 -30.37 -4.63 -1.59
CA ASN A 57 -31.22 -5.28 -2.58
C ASN A 57 -30.73 -6.68 -3.02
N ILE A 58 -29.45 -6.99 -2.81
CA ILE A 58 -28.89 -8.31 -3.15
C ILE A 58 -28.79 -9.20 -1.91
N LYS A 59 -28.22 -8.69 -0.81
CA LYS A 59 -27.82 -9.48 0.37
C LYS A 59 -28.76 -9.36 1.56
N TYR A 60 -29.54 -8.29 1.66
CA TYR A 60 -30.38 -8.00 2.82
C TYR A 60 -31.80 -7.60 2.41
N ARG A 61 -32.37 -8.44 1.54
CA ARG A 61 -33.72 -8.27 0.96
C ARG A 61 -34.81 -8.35 2.03
N LYS A 62 -36.05 -8.09 1.61
CA LYS A 62 -37.23 -8.00 2.49
C LYS A 62 -37.33 -9.18 3.46
N ASP A 63 -37.09 -10.42 3.01
CA ASP A 63 -37.11 -11.62 3.85
C ASP A 63 -36.16 -11.52 5.07
N LYS A 64 -34.93 -11.06 4.85
CA LYS A 64 -33.94 -10.86 5.92
C LYS A 64 -34.26 -9.68 6.84
N GLN A 65 -34.90 -8.65 6.30
CA GLN A 65 -35.41 -7.55 7.11
C GLN A 65 -36.57 -8.02 8.00
N LEU A 66 -37.48 -8.85 7.48
CA LEU A 66 -38.57 -9.44 8.25
C LEU A 66 -38.07 -10.41 9.33
N GLU A 67 -37.02 -11.22 9.06
CA GLU A 67 -36.34 -12.02 10.09
C GLU A 67 -35.80 -11.14 11.22
N THR A 68 -35.22 -10.00 10.86
CA THR A 68 -34.67 -9.04 11.84
C THR A 68 -35.76 -8.32 12.62
N MET A 69 -36.88 -8.02 11.97
CA MET A 69 -38.08 -7.49 12.62
C MET A 69 -38.65 -8.49 13.63
N ALA A 70 -38.73 -9.77 13.27
CA ALA A 70 -39.18 -10.83 14.20
C ALA A 70 -38.25 -11.00 15.40
N ARG A 71 -36.98 -10.60 15.28
CA ARG A 71 -36.00 -10.65 16.37
C ARG A 71 -36.04 -9.41 17.27
N LEU A 72 -36.27 -8.22 16.70
CA LEU A 72 -36.06 -6.94 17.40
C LEU A 72 -37.35 -6.17 17.72
N ASP A 73 -38.45 -6.41 17.00
CA ASP A 73 -39.76 -5.80 17.31
C ASP A 73 -40.60 -6.78 18.14
N PRO A 74 -40.87 -6.47 19.44
CA PRO A 74 -41.60 -7.39 20.32
C PRO A 74 -43.03 -7.70 19.86
N GLU A 75 -43.72 -6.71 19.30
CA GLU A 75 -45.10 -6.85 18.83
C GLU A 75 -45.19 -7.79 17.62
N TYR A 76 -44.32 -7.58 16.63
CA TYR A 76 -44.25 -8.44 15.46
C TYR A 76 -43.78 -9.87 15.80
N ALA A 77 -42.84 -10.02 16.76
CA ALA A 77 -42.41 -11.31 17.26
C ALA A 77 -43.56 -12.10 17.91
N GLU A 78 -44.36 -11.43 18.74
CA GLU A 78 -45.51 -12.04 19.41
C GLU A 78 -46.61 -12.41 18.40
N LEU A 79 -46.93 -11.52 17.45
CA LEU A 79 -47.87 -11.81 16.36
C LEU A 79 -47.42 -13.02 15.52
N LYS A 80 -46.12 -13.14 15.21
CA LYS A 80 -45.55 -14.31 14.52
C LYS A 80 -45.70 -15.60 15.33
N LYS A 81 -45.50 -15.52 16.65
CA LYS A 81 -45.66 -16.67 17.56
C LYS A 81 -47.11 -17.14 17.62
N GLN A 82 -48.06 -16.22 17.71
CA GLN A 82 -49.50 -16.54 17.67
C GLN A 82 -49.93 -17.15 16.34
N LEU A 83 -49.32 -16.73 15.23
CA LEU A 83 -49.60 -17.30 13.90
C LEU A 83 -49.15 -18.77 13.77
N LEU A 84 -48.24 -19.23 14.64
CA LEU A 84 -47.77 -20.62 14.72
C LEU A 84 -48.57 -21.47 15.72
N ASP A 85 -49.51 -20.88 16.46
CA ASP A 85 -50.33 -21.59 17.44
C ASP A 85 -51.53 -22.27 16.78
N ASN A 86 -51.39 -23.58 16.55
CA ASN A 86 -52.42 -24.42 15.93
C ASN A 86 -53.68 -24.61 16.81
N SER A 87 -53.68 -24.13 18.06
CA SER A 87 -54.87 -24.18 18.93
C SER A 87 -55.88 -23.06 18.64
N LEU A 88 -55.48 -22.05 17.85
CA LEU A 88 -56.34 -20.94 17.48
C LEU A 88 -57.27 -21.30 16.31
N GLY A 89 -58.54 -20.88 16.38
CA GLY A 89 -59.50 -21.05 15.30
C GLY A 89 -59.13 -20.26 14.05
N GLN A 90 -59.60 -20.72 12.87
CA GLN A 90 -59.28 -20.12 11.56
C GLN A 90 -59.57 -18.61 11.47
N GLU A 91 -60.66 -18.15 12.09
CA GLU A 91 -61.06 -16.74 12.10
C GLU A 91 -60.03 -15.86 12.85
N LYS A 92 -59.57 -16.31 14.02
CA LYS A 92 -58.52 -15.61 14.79
C LYS A 92 -57.18 -15.60 14.06
N LEU A 93 -56.82 -16.71 13.42
CA LEU A 93 -55.59 -16.77 12.59
C LEU A 93 -55.65 -15.79 11.41
N ALA A 94 -56.82 -15.60 10.80
CA ALA A 94 -57.01 -14.61 9.73
C ALA A 94 -56.85 -13.17 10.25
N GLU A 95 -57.41 -12.84 11.42
CA GLU A 95 -57.22 -11.52 12.06
C GLU A 95 -55.75 -11.25 12.41
N ILE A 96 -55.05 -12.24 12.97
CA ILE A 96 -53.63 -12.12 13.32
C ILE A 96 -52.81 -11.88 12.04
N LYS A 97 -53.12 -12.57 10.94
CA LYS A 97 -52.44 -12.37 9.66
C LYS A 97 -52.58 -10.94 9.14
N ILE A 98 -53.77 -10.34 9.25
CA ILE A 98 -53.99 -8.92 8.88
C ILE A 98 -53.15 -8.00 9.76
N LYS A 99 -53.09 -8.25 11.08
CA LYS A 99 -52.26 -7.45 12.01
C LYS A 99 -50.77 -7.57 11.70
N VAL A 100 -50.29 -8.77 11.37
CA VAL A 100 -48.91 -9.01 10.90
C VAL A 100 -48.62 -8.16 9.66
N GLU A 101 -49.46 -8.25 8.63
CA GLU A 101 -49.26 -7.51 7.37
C GLU A 101 -49.27 -5.98 7.59
N GLN A 102 -50.15 -5.48 8.46
CA GLN A 102 -50.19 -4.06 8.84
C GLN A 102 -48.91 -3.62 9.56
N ARG A 103 -48.44 -4.42 10.52
CA ARG A 103 -47.20 -4.14 11.27
C ARG A 103 -45.97 -4.19 10.36
N GLU A 104 -45.89 -5.17 9.46
CA GLU A 104 -44.82 -5.24 8.44
C GLU A 104 -44.81 -3.97 7.60
N LYS A 105 -45.97 -3.58 7.06
CA LYS A 105 -46.08 -2.41 6.18
C LYS A 105 -45.68 -1.12 6.90
N ALA A 106 -46.04 -0.98 8.19
CA ALA A 106 -45.69 0.18 8.99
C ALA A 106 -44.18 0.27 9.28
N LEU A 107 -43.54 -0.85 9.59
CA LEU A 107 -42.14 -0.88 10.03
C LEU A 107 -41.13 -1.02 8.88
N LEU A 108 -41.51 -1.60 7.75
CA LEU A 108 -40.59 -1.89 6.66
C LEU A 108 -39.77 -0.69 6.16
N PRO A 109 -40.33 0.55 6.04
CA PRO A 109 -39.53 1.72 5.66
C PRO A 109 -38.36 2.00 6.63
N VAL A 110 -38.61 1.87 7.94
CA VAL A 110 -37.60 2.09 8.98
C VAL A 110 -36.56 0.98 8.95
N TYR A 111 -36.97 -0.28 8.83
CA TYR A 111 -36.06 -1.41 8.70
C TYR A 111 -35.22 -1.36 7.42
N THR A 112 -35.76 -0.78 6.34
CA THR A 112 -35.00 -0.52 5.12
C THR A 112 -33.90 0.51 5.40
N GLN A 113 -34.21 1.63 6.06
CA GLN A 113 -33.21 2.63 6.43
C GLN A 113 -32.13 2.07 7.37
N ILE A 114 -32.52 1.25 8.36
CA ILE A 114 -31.57 0.55 9.24
C ILE A 114 -30.64 -0.35 8.41
N SER A 115 -31.19 -1.07 7.44
CA SER A 115 -30.42 -1.96 6.57
C SER A 115 -29.41 -1.19 5.70
N LEU A 116 -29.81 -0.04 5.16
CA LEU A 116 -28.93 0.86 4.41
C LEU A 116 -27.80 1.38 5.29
N GLN A 117 -28.11 1.84 6.50
CA GLN A 117 -27.09 2.29 7.45
C GLN A 117 -26.14 1.15 7.87
N PHE A 118 -26.68 -0.05 8.08
CA PHE A 118 -25.88 -1.23 8.39
C PHE A 118 -24.93 -1.59 7.24
N ALA A 119 -25.39 -1.50 5.99
CA ALA A 119 -24.53 -1.67 4.81
C ALA A 119 -23.47 -0.55 4.74
N ASP A 120 -23.83 0.72 4.94
CA ASP A 120 -22.91 1.87 4.94
C ASP A 120 -21.76 1.73 5.93
N LEU A 121 -22.00 1.13 7.10
CA LEU A 121 -20.95 0.87 8.10
C LEU A 121 -19.80 -0.01 7.54
N HIS A 122 -20.06 -0.83 6.52
CA HIS A 122 -19.05 -1.66 5.88
C HIS A 122 -18.15 -0.87 4.91
N ASP A 123 -18.61 0.29 4.44
CA ASP A 123 -17.95 1.09 3.41
C ASP A 123 -17.14 2.27 4.00
N ARG A 124 -17.03 2.34 5.33
CA ARG A 124 -16.31 3.41 6.03
C ARG A 124 -14.78 3.26 5.95
N ALA A 125 -14.07 4.37 6.01
CA ALA A 125 -12.60 4.43 5.97
C ALA A 125 -11.91 3.53 7.02
N GLY A 126 -12.51 3.38 8.21
CA GLY A 126 -11.99 2.46 9.22
C GLY A 126 -11.89 1.00 8.74
N ARG A 127 -12.88 0.54 7.96
CA ARG A 127 -12.87 -0.80 7.36
C ARG A 127 -11.81 -0.91 6.25
N MET A 128 -11.65 0.14 5.44
CA MET A 128 -10.61 0.19 4.41
C MET A 128 -9.21 0.07 5.01
N LYS A 129 -8.91 0.84 6.06
CA LYS A 129 -7.63 0.78 6.77
C LYS A 129 -7.42 -0.59 7.41
N ALA A 130 -8.44 -1.15 8.06
CA ALA A 130 -8.36 -2.49 8.67
C ALA A 130 -8.11 -3.61 7.64
N LYS A 131 -8.47 -3.40 6.37
CA LYS A 131 -8.17 -4.33 5.27
C LYS A 131 -6.88 -4.01 4.53
N GLY A 132 -6.17 -2.94 4.91
CA GLY A 132 -4.89 -2.54 4.30
C GLY A 132 -5.00 -2.02 2.88
N VAL A 133 -6.20 -1.61 2.44
CA VAL A 133 -6.40 -1.07 1.07
C VAL A 133 -6.12 0.44 0.98
N ILE A 134 -6.07 1.12 2.13
CA ILE A 134 -5.56 2.49 2.27
C ILE A 134 -4.48 2.51 3.35
N ARG A 135 -3.56 3.46 3.25
CA ARG A 135 -2.46 3.62 4.22
C ARG A 135 -2.93 4.22 5.54
N GLU A 136 -3.79 5.24 5.47
CA GLU A 136 -4.29 5.94 6.65
C GLU A 136 -5.65 6.60 6.37
N SER A 137 -6.49 6.69 7.40
CA SER A 137 -7.68 7.53 7.41
C SER A 137 -7.31 8.93 7.90
N LEU A 138 -7.63 9.96 7.12
CA LEU A 138 -7.23 11.33 7.40
C LEU A 138 -8.43 12.20 7.79
N LYS A 139 -8.15 13.27 8.52
CA LYS A 139 -9.11 14.38 8.71
C LYS A 139 -8.80 15.48 7.72
N TRP A 140 -9.78 15.86 6.90
CA TRP A 140 -9.64 16.92 5.89
C TRP A 140 -8.99 18.20 6.40
N ARG A 141 -9.34 18.64 7.61
CA ARG A 141 -8.77 19.84 8.24
C ARG A 141 -7.23 19.81 8.32
N GLU A 142 -6.66 18.64 8.53
CA GLU A 142 -5.20 18.44 8.63
C GLU A 142 -4.59 17.86 7.34
N ALA A 143 -5.42 17.50 6.33
CA ALA A 143 -4.96 16.85 5.10
C ALA A 143 -3.90 17.67 4.36
N ARG A 144 -4.06 18.99 4.26
CA ARG A 144 -3.04 19.87 3.65
C ARG A 144 -1.69 19.77 4.36
N ARG A 145 -1.67 19.77 5.69
CA ARG A 145 -0.44 19.69 6.49
C ARG A 145 0.20 18.31 6.36
N PHE A 146 -0.62 17.27 6.41
CA PHE A 146 -0.18 15.89 6.19
C PHE A 146 0.48 15.73 4.81
N PHE A 147 -0.23 16.06 3.73
CA PHE A 147 0.28 15.89 2.38
C PHE A 147 1.49 16.78 2.08
N TYR A 148 1.58 17.98 2.68
CA TYR A 148 2.76 18.82 2.55
C TYR A 148 4.04 18.07 2.95
N TRP A 149 4.05 17.41 4.11
CA TRP A 149 5.22 16.66 4.57
C TRP A 149 5.37 15.33 3.84
N ARG A 150 4.27 14.61 3.58
CA ARG A 150 4.32 13.32 2.88
C ARG A 150 4.87 13.45 1.46
N VAL A 151 4.43 14.46 0.71
CA VAL A 151 4.94 14.74 -0.64
C VAL A 151 6.41 15.09 -0.61
N ARG A 152 6.83 16.03 0.27
CA ARG A 152 8.25 16.43 0.40
C ARG A 152 9.14 15.24 0.72
N ARG A 153 8.72 14.40 1.67
CA ARG A 153 9.42 13.16 1.98
C ARG A 153 9.53 12.27 0.75
N ARG A 154 8.40 11.90 0.14
CA ARG A 154 8.38 10.88 -0.93
C ARG A 154 9.11 11.31 -2.19
N VAL A 155 9.09 12.60 -2.52
CA VAL A 155 9.89 13.14 -3.64
C VAL A 155 11.38 13.04 -3.37
N ASN A 156 11.85 13.45 -2.18
CA ASN A 156 13.27 13.33 -1.83
C ASN A 156 13.71 11.86 -1.71
N GLU A 157 12.90 11.04 -1.05
CA GLU A 157 13.15 9.61 -0.88
C GLU A 157 13.28 8.90 -2.23
N GLU A 158 12.36 9.16 -3.16
CA GLU A 158 12.41 8.58 -4.51
C GLU A 158 13.65 9.04 -5.28
N TYR A 159 14.00 10.32 -5.18
CA TYR A 159 15.23 10.84 -5.80
C TYR A 159 16.48 10.10 -5.29
N ILE A 160 16.57 9.87 -3.97
CA ILE A 160 17.70 9.17 -3.36
C ILE A 160 17.69 7.69 -3.75
N LEU A 161 16.53 7.02 -3.69
CA LEU A 161 16.38 5.61 -4.05
C LEU A 161 16.78 5.34 -5.50
N LYS A 162 16.38 6.20 -6.45
CA LYS A 162 16.80 6.06 -7.86
C LYS A 162 18.33 6.15 -8.00
N ARG A 163 18.99 7.04 -7.24
CA ARG A 163 20.46 7.12 -7.23
C ARG A 163 21.13 5.91 -6.58
N MET A 164 20.55 5.36 -5.51
CA MET A 164 21.04 4.13 -4.89
C MET A 164 20.89 2.92 -5.83
N LEU A 165 19.77 2.84 -6.55
CA LEU A 165 19.53 1.78 -7.53
C LEU A 165 20.49 1.89 -8.72
N SER A 166 20.75 3.09 -9.24
CA SER A 166 21.73 3.26 -10.32
C SER A 166 23.15 2.91 -9.88
N ALA A 167 23.53 3.23 -8.65
CA ALA A 167 24.80 2.84 -8.03
C ALA A 167 24.93 1.30 -7.86
N ASN A 168 23.81 0.59 -7.65
CA ASN A 168 23.76 -0.86 -7.43
C ASN A 168 23.30 -1.68 -8.66
N SER A 169 23.13 -1.06 -9.83
CA SER A 169 22.38 -1.59 -10.99
C SER A 169 22.86 -2.93 -11.57
N LYS A 170 24.01 -3.45 -11.11
CA LYS A 170 24.61 -4.69 -11.60
C LYS A 170 24.88 -5.74 -10.51
N SER A 171 24.55 -5.43 -9.25
CA SER A 171 24.55 -6.42 -8.17
C SER A 171 23.12 -6.90 -7.90
N PRO A 172 22.86 -8.21 -7.78
CA PRO A 172 21.54 -8.77 -7.45
C PRO A 172 21.02 -8.42 -6.04
N THR A 173 21.81 -7.71 -5.23
CA THR A 173 21.56 -7.43 -3.80
C THR A 173 20.99 -6.03 -3.50
N GLY A 174 20.43 -5.34 -4.49
CA GLY A 174 19.96 -3.96 -4.36
C GLY A 174 18.46 -3.82 -4.51
N THR A 175 17.65 -4.47 -3.67
CA THR A 175 16.20 -4.28 -3.71
C THR A 175 15.82 -2.90 -3.17
N ARG A 176 14.71 -2.31 -3.68
CA ARG A 176 14.15 -1.05 -3.16
C ARG A 176 13.93 -1.10 -1.64
N SER A 177 13.47 -2.25 -1.11
CA SER A 177 13.26 -2.47 0.32
C SER A 177 14.56 -2.41 1.14
N GLU A 178 15.66 -2.96 0.63
CA GLU A 178 16.97 -2.84 1.28
C GLU A 178 17.48 -1.40 1.30
N ASN A 179 17.31 -0.68 0.18
CA ASN A 179 17.71 0.72 0.11
C ASN A 179 16.89 1.59 1.07
N LEU A 180 15.59 1.32 1.23
CA LEU A 180 14.76 1.96 2.25
C LEU A 180 15.25 1.67 3.67
N ARG A 181 15.63 0.42 3.98
CA ARG A 181 16.22 0.07 5.29
C ARG A 181 17.54 0.79 5.54
N LYS A 182 18.39 0.94 4.52
CA LYS A 182 19.63 1.72 4.60
C LYS A 182 19.32 3.20 4.88
N LEU A 183 18.34 3.79 4.19
CA LEU A 183 17.93 5.17 4.45
C LEU A 183 17.40 5.35 5.87
N ALA A 184 16.54 4.44 6.34
CA ALA A 184 16.06 4.46 7.73
C ALA A 184 17.22 4.46 8.72
N ALA A 185 18.19 3.56 8.53
CA ALA A 185 19.39 3.49 9.37
C ALA A 185 20.25 4.76 9.32
N TRP A 186 20.38 5.40 8.15
CA TRP A 186 21.14 6.65 8.02
C TRP A 186 20.47 7.82 8.74
N THR A 187 19.14 7.89 8.72
CA THR A 187 18.40 8.95 9.42
C THR A 187 18.42 8.80 10.93
N ALA A 188 18.52 7.56 11.43
CA ALA A 188 18.39 7.22 12.85
C ALA A 188 17.09 7.72 13.52
N ILE A 189 16.03 7.97 12.73
CA ILE A 189 14.72 8.41 13.23
C ILE A 189 13.92 7.16 13.67
N PRO A 190 13.53 7.01 14.95
CA PRO A 190 12.81 5.83 15.42
C PRO A 190 11.47 5.61 14.71
N ALA A 191 10.74 6.70 14.46
CA ALA A 191 9.44 6.70 13.79
C ALA A 191 9.56 6.91 12.27
N PHE A 192 10.58 6.32 11.63
CA PHE A 192 10.90 6.56 10.22
C PHE A 192 9.68 6.37 9.31
N GLU A 193 8.82 5.37 9.53
CA GLU A 193 7.67 5.10 8.64
C GLU A 193 6.57 6.16 8.68
N THR A 194 6.42 6.88 9.80
CA THR A 194 5.26 7.75 10.08
C THR A 194 5.62 9.21 10.30
N ASP A 195 6.82 9.53 10.78
CA ASP A 195 7.26 10.91 11.00
C ASP A 195 7.77 11.55 9.70
N ASP A 196 6.82 11.90 8.83
CA ASP A 196 7.14 12.47 7.52
C ASP A 196 7.90 13.80 7.61
N LYS A 197 7.66 14.59 8.66
CA LYS A 197 8.30 15.89 8.86
C LYS A 197 9.79 15.72 9.16
N SER A 198 10.13 14.94 10.19
CA SER A 198 11.53 14.77 10.60
C SER A 198 12.35 14.11 9.50
N VAL A 199 11.78 13.11 8.81
CA VAL A 199 12.46 12.43 7.69
C VAL A 199 12.69 13.38 6.52
N ALA A 200 11.68 14.16 6.12
CA ALA A 200 11.83 15.11 5.02
C ALA A 200 12.90 16.18 5.31
N MET A 201 12.88 16.76 6.52
CA MET A 201 13.88 17.76 6.93
C MET A 201 15.29 17.15 6.94
N TRP A 202 15.44 15.94 7.49
CA TRP A 202 16.74 15.26 7.52
C TRP A 202 17.32 15.06 6.11
N TYR A 203 16.51 14.61 5.14
CA TYR A 203 16.97 14.45 3.75
C TYR A 203 17.44 15.77 3.14
N GLU A 204 16.78 16.87 3.45
CA GLU A 204 17.09 18.18 2.89
C GLU A 204 18.34 18.81 3.52
N GLU A 205 18.52 18.66 4.83
CA GLU A 205 19.67 19.18 5.58
C GLU A 205 20.94 18.34 5.32
N ASN A 206 20.80 17.02 5.14
CA ASN A 206 21.91 16.08 5.02
C ASN A 206 22.22 15.67 3.57
N ARG A 207 21.86 16.51 2.58
CA ARG A 207 22.06 16.21 1.14
C ARG A 207 23.49 15.80 0.79
N LYS A 208 24.50 16.46 1.37
CA LYS A 208 25.93 16.14 1.15
C LYS A 208 26.29 14.77 1.70
N VAL A 209 25.91 14.50 2.95
CA VAL A 209 26.15 13.21 3.62
C VAL A 209 25.47 12.06 2.85
N VAL A 210 24.23 12.26 2.40
CA VAL A 210 23.53 11.27 1.58
C VAL A 210 24.25 11.06 0.25
N HIS A 211 24.71 12.12 -0.40
CA HIS A 211 25.47 12.02 -1.64
C HIS A 211 26.76 11.20 -1.45
N GLU A 212 27.55 11.50 -0.43
CA GLU A 212 28.79 10.76 -0.11
C GLU A 212 28.51 9.28 0.17
N LYS A 213 27.46 8.97 0.96
CA LYS A 213 27.05 7.59 1.22
C LYS A 213 26.63 6.84 -0.03
N VAL A 214 25.93 7.51 -0.96
CA VAL A 214 25.54 6.93 -2.25
C VAL A 214 26.75 6.68 -3.15
N GLU A 215 27.74 7.58 -3.18
CA GLU A 215 28.98 7.35 -3.92
C GLU A 215 29.80 6.20 -3.31
N HIS A 216 29.82 6.08 -1.98
CA HIS A 216 30.44 4.92 -1.33
C HIS A 216 29.78 3.59 -1.74
N LEU A 217 28.44 3.56 -1.77
CA LEU A 217 27.70 2.38 -2.26
C LEU A 217 28.06 2.04 -3.72
N LYS A 218 28.29 3.05 -4.56
CA LYS A 218 28.71 2.85 -5.94
C LYS A 218 30.11 2.22 -6.03
N ILE A 219 31.05 2.70 -5.22
CA ILE A 219 32.41 2.14 -5.15
C ILE A 219 32.36 0.68 -4.67
N GLU A 220 31.60 0.39 -3.62
CA GLU A 220 31.37 -0.98 -3.12
C GLU A 220 30.74 -1.87 -4.20
N GLY A 221 29.73 -1.35 -4.92
CA GLY A 221 29.05 -2.06 -6.01
C GLY A 221 30.00 -2.44 -7.14
N VAL A 222 30.86 -1.52 -7.57
CA VAL A 222 31.89 -1.78 -8.60
C VAL A 222 32.90 -2.84 -8.11
N ALA A 223 33.37 -2.73 -6.87
CA ALA A 223 34.29 -3.71 -6.29
C ALA A 223 33.67 -5.12 -6.23
N ALA A 224 32.39 -5.22 -5.86
CA ALA A 224 31.63 -6.47 -5.85
C ALA A 224 31.45 -7.05 -7.27
N GLU A 225 31.17 -6.20 -8.26
CA GLU A 225 31.06 -6.59 -9.67
C GLU A 225 32.38 -7.16 -10.21
N VAL A 226 33.49 -6.43 -10.02
CA VAL A 226 34.83 -6.90 -10.43
C VAL A 226 35.14 -8.25 -9.78
N SER A 227 34.85 -8.39 -8.49
CA SER A 227 35.04 -9.66 -7.77
C SER A 227 34.18 -10.80 -8.32
N ALA A 228 32.92 -10.52 -8.70
CA ALA A 228 32.02 -11.50 -9.27
C ALA A 228 32.47 -11.94 -10.67
N LEU A 229 32.90 -11.01 -11.52
CA LEU A 229 33.45 -11.30 -12.86
C LEU A 229 34.71 -12.18 -12.77
N LEU A 230 35.60 -11.88 -11.82
CA LEU A 230 36.81 -12.68 -11.59
C LEU A 230 36.49 -14.11 -11.12
N ARG A 231 35.52 -14.28 -10.21
CA ARG A 231 35.09 -15.62 -9.75
C ARG A 231 34.37 -16.42 -10.84
N GLY A 232 33.50 -15.77 -11.62
CA GLY A 232 32.72 -16.40 -12.68
C GLY A 232 33.57 -16.86 -13.87
N THR A 233 34.71 -16.21 -14.12
CA THR A 233 35.66 -16.60 -15.18
C THR A 233 36.80 -17.49 -14.69
N GLY A 234 37.06 -17.53 -13.37
CA GLY A 234 38.26 -18.14 -12.79
C GLY A 234 38.18 -19.62 -12.41
N SER A 235 37.00 -20.25 -12.35
CA SER A 235 36.86 -21.61 -11.78
C SER A 235 36.47 -22.73 -12.75
N GLY A 236 36.05 -22.42 -13.99
CA GLY A 236 35.58 -23.44 -14.95
C GLY A 236 36.05 -23.28 -16.40
N ALA A 237 36.67 -22.17 -16.78
CA ALA A 237 37.18 -21.95 -18.13
C ALA A 237 38.69 -22.24 -18.19
N LYS A 238 39.13 -22.96 -19.23
CA LYS A 238 40.53 -23.40 -19.50
C LYS A 238 41.54 -22.24 -19.62
N GLY A 239 41.82 -21.47 -18.55
CA GLY A 239 42.67 -20.29 -18.64
C GLY A 239 43.45 -19.86 -17.39
N GLY A 240 43.02 -20.18 -16.16
CA GLY A 240 43.72 -19.72 -14.95
C GLY A 240 44.00 -18.22 -14.95
N LEU A 241 45.23 -17.80 -14.61
CA LEU A 241 45.71 -16.39 -14.69
C LEU A 241 45.69 -15.79 -16.12
N ASN A 242 45.46 -16.60 -17.15
CA ASN A 242 45.28 -16.19 -18.55
C ASN A 242 43.80 -16.16 -18.98
N GLY A 243 42.86 -16.29 -18.05
CA GLY A 243 41.43 -16.10 -18.32
C GLY A 243 41.11 -14.65 -18.71
N GLY A 244 40.00 -14.45 -19.44
CA GLY A 244 39.63 -13.15 -20.02
C GLY A 244 39.56 -11.98 -19.02
N ALA A 245 39.17 -12.23 -17.77
CA ALA A 245 39.12 -11.19 -16.74
C ALA A 245 40.52 -10.74 -16.26
N MET A 246 41.45 -11.68 -16.05
CA MET A 246 42.85 -11.36 -15.68
C MET A 246 43.62 -10.74 -16.85
N ALA A 247 43.33 -11.16 -18.09
CA ALA A 247 43.85 -10.52 -19.29
C ALA A 247 43.40 -9.05 -19.40
N GLY A 248 42.13 -8.76 -19.06
CA GLY A 248 41.60 -7.40 -18.98
C GLY A 248 42.31 -6.54 -17.93
N ILE A 249 42.54 -7.08 -16.72
CA ILE A 249 43.31 -6.38 -15.66
C ILE A 249 44.73 -6.05 -16.16
N ARG A 250 45.40 -7.02 -16.80
CA ARG A 250 46.73 -6.80 -17.38
C ARG A 250 46.74 -5.69 -18.44
N GLN A 251 45.72 -5.63 -19.30
CA GLN A 251 45.57 -4.58 -20.30
C GLN A 251 45.41 -3.20 -19.65
N VAL A 252 44.56 -3.08 -18.62
CA VAL A 252 44.38 -1.82 -17.88
C VAL A 252 45.70 -1.38 -17.24
N LEU A 253 46.40 -2.28 -16.54
CA LEU A 253 47.70 -1.97 -15.94
C LEU A 253 48.74 -1.51 -16.98
N SER A 254 48.69 -2.06 -18.20
CA SER A 254 49.61 -1.67 -19.28
C SER A 254 49.34 -0.28 -19.86
N MET A 255 48.12 0.25 -19.69
CA MET A 255 47.70 1.57 -20.17
C MET A 255 47.95 2.70 -19.17
N LEU A 256 48.21 2.38 -17.89
CA LEU A 256 48.51 3.38 -16.85
C LEU A 256 49.91 3.99 -17.02
N PRO A 257 50.13 5.26 -16.65
CA PRO A 257 51.46 5.84 -16.47
C PRO A 257 52.34 4.99 -15.53
N VAL A 258 53.66 5.09 -15.67
CA VAL A 258 54.62 4.23 -14.94
C VAL A 258 54.44 4.37 -13.42
N GLU A 259 54.24 5.59 -12.92
CA GLU A 259 54.08 5.88 -11.48
C GLU A 259 52.80 5.23 -10.90
N GLU A 260 51.65 5.42 -11.54
CA GLU A 260 50.37 4.83 -11.12
C GLU A 260 50.37 3.29 -11.22
N ARG A 261 51.08 2.75 -12.22
CA ARG A 261 51.23 1.30 -12.39
C ARG A 261 52.04 0.67 -11.26
N GLU A 262 53.14 1.31 -10.86
CA GLU A 262 53.94 0.84 -9.72
C GLU A 262 53.15 0.89 -8.41
N GLU A 263 52.36 1.95 -8.20
CA GLU A 263 51.49 2.07 -7.04
C GLU A 263 50.41 0.97 -7.01
N ALA A 264 49.75 0.72 -8.15
CA ALA A 264 48.76 -0.34 -8.29
C ALA A 264 49.36 -1.74 -8.03
N LEU A 265 50.56 -2.02 -8.53
CA LEU A 265 51.26 -3.29 -8.27
C LEU A 265 51.66 -3.44 -6.80
N LYS A 266 52.13 -2.37 -6.15
CA LYS A 266 52.40 -2.38 -4.70
C LYS A 266 51.14 -2.60 -3.88
N PHE A 267 50.01 -2.04 -4.31
CA PHE A 267 48.72 -2.25 -3.67
C PHE A 267 48.25 -3.71 -3.79
N LEU A 268 48.31 -4.29 -4.99
CA LEU A 268 47.93 -5.68 -5.23
C LEU A 268 48.84 -6.69 -4.51
N ALA A 269 50.14 -6.38 -4.37
CA ALA A 269 51.09 -7.23 -3.64
C ALA A 269 50.87 -7.27 -2.12
N ARG A 270 49.99 -6.42 -1.57
CA ARG A 270 49.59 -6.43 -0.15
C ARG A 270 48.38 -7.33 0.13
N ALA A 271 47.72 -7.85 -0.90
CA ALA A 271 46.61 -8.79 -0.78
C ALA A 271 47.11 -10.23 -0.61
#